data_AF-U1MT77-F1
#
_entry.id   AF-U1MT77-F1
#
_cell.length_a   1.000
_cell.length_b   1.000
_cell.length_c   1.000
_cell.angle_alpha   90.00
_cell.angle_beta   90.00
_cell.angle_gamma   90.00
#
_symmetry.space_group_name_H-M   'P 1'
#
loop_
_entity.id
_entity.type
_entity.pdbx_description
1 polymer ?
#
loop_
_entity_poly.entity_id
_entity_poly.type
_entity_poly.pdbx_seq_one_letter_code
_entity_poly.pdbx_strand_id
1 'polypeptide(L)'
;MTTTLSQVVQDERTARMLLSMIVEPDDAVTGRLLGDLGALEVLRLAERDDAVTGLSAVDAQVWRAQFERSDAQTLEQRIVDAERAGIGTLIPGDKEWPSALDELGDRRPYVLWTRGTTSFLARPLNDLDWQPAL
;
A
#
# COMPACT_ATOMS: atom_id res chain seq x y z
N MET A 1 16.59 4.21 21.24
CA MET A 1 15.83 5.02 20.26
C MET A 1 14.94 4.05 19.54
N THR A 2 13.62 4.23 19.56
CA THR A 2 12.70 3.35 18.84
C THR A 2 12.77 3.72 17.35
N THR A 3 13.11 2.77 16.49
CA THR A 3 13.12 2.98 15.04
C THR A 3 11.68 3.17 14.56
N THR A 4 11.42 4.24 13.83
CA THR A 4 10.07 4.54 13.33
C THR A 4 9.84 3.93 11.94
N LEU A 5 8.59 3.73 11.54
CA LEU A 5 8.23 3.19 10.22
C LEU A 5 8.74 4.09 9.10
N SER A 6 8.64 5.41 9.26
CA SER A 6 9.12 6.38 8.26
C SER A 6 10.65 6.41 8.11
N GLN A 7 11.41 5.86 9.08
CA GLN A 7 12.88 5.79 9.04
C GLN A 7 13.42 4.60 8.24
N VAL A 8 12.68 3.49 8.18
CA VAL A 8 13.10 2.27 7.45
C VAL A 8 12.67 2.28 5.98
N VAL A 9 12.01 3.35 5.54
CA VAL A 9 11.45 3.49 4.20
C VAL A 9 12.25 4.52 3.40
N GLN A 10 12.69 4.12 2.21
CA GLN A 10 13.49 4.99 1.34
C GLN A 10 12.68 5.65 0.21
N ASP A 11 11.53 5.07 -0.15
CA ASP A 11 10.71 5.52 -1.28
C ASP A 11 9.21 5.21 -1.11
N GLU A 12 8.41 5.76 -2.04
CA GLU A 12 6.95 5.59 -2.10
C GLU A 12 6.53 4.11 -2.21
N ARG A 13 7.30 3.27 -2.90
CA ARG A 13 6.97 1.85 -3.09
C ARG A 13 7.10 1.09 -1.78
N THR A 14 8.23 1.26 -1.11
CA THR A 14 8.52 0.63 0.19
C THR A 14 7.51 1.11 1.24
N ALA A 15 7.12 2.39 1.21
CA ALA A 15 6.07 2.93 2.08
C ALA A 15 4.72 2.22 1.87
N ARG A 16 4.30 2.04 0.61
CA ARG A 16 3.06 1.33 0.25
C ARG A 16 3.10 -0.15 0.65
N MET A 17 4.26 -0.79 0.54
CA MET A 17 4.48 -2.15 1.02
C MET A 17 4.25 -2.23 2.53
N LEU A 18 4.85 -1.33 3.31
CA LEU A 18 4.60 -1.26 4.76
C LEU A 18 3.12 -1.05 5.07
N LEU A 19 2.46 -0.07 4.42
CA LEU A 19 1.04 0.22 4.66
C LEU A 19 0.17 -1.02 4.43
N SER A 20 0.44 -1.82 3.39
CA SER A 20 -0.31 -3.06 3.12
C SER A 20 -0.13 -4.17 4.14
N MET A 21 0.90 -4.09 4.99
CA MET A 21 1.14 -5.05 6.07
C MET A 21 0.60 -4.58 7.42
N ILE A 22 0.19 -3.32 7.53
CA ILE A 22 -0.21 -2.66 8.78
C ILE A 22 -1.69 -2.33 8.77
N VAL A 23 -2.13 -1.65 7.72
CA VAL A 23 -3.47 -1.11 7.58
C VAL A 23 -4.34 -2.14 6.86
N GLU A 24 -5.58 -2.26 7.31
CA GLU A 24 -6.55 -3.10 6.60
C GLU A 24 -6.63 -2.68 5.13
N PRO A 25 -6.66 -3.66 4.20
CA PRO A 25 -6.94 -3.35 2.81
C PRO A 25 -8.31 -2.65 2.75
N ASP A 26 -8.46 -1.70 1.82
CA ASP A 26 -9.73 -1.01 1.59
C ASP A 26 -10.13 0.02 2.67
N ASP A 27 -9.19 0.43 3.53
CA ASP A 27 -9.37 1.55 4.47
C ASP A 27 -9.40 2.89 3.69
N ALA A 28 -10.61 3.41 3.47
CA ALA A 28 -10.83 4.61 2.67
C ALA A 28 -10.15 5.88 3.25
N VAL A 29 -9.93 5.93 4.57
CA VAL A 29 -9.21 7.06 5.19
C VAL A 29 -7.75 7.04 4.74
N THR A 30 -7.09 5.90 4.84
CA THR A 30 -5.70 5.70 4.43
C THR A 30 -5.55 5.90 2.94
N GLY A 31 -6.47 5.37 2.13
CA GLY A 31 -6.46 5.56 0.68
C GLY A 31 -6.64 7.03 0.25
N ARG A 32 -7.52 7.79 0.91
CA ARG A 32 -7.64 9.24 0.68
C ARG A 32 -6.34 9.97 1.03
N LEU A 33 -5.79 9.73 2.22
CA LEU A 33 -4.54 10.36 2.66
C LEU A 33 -3.37 10.00 1.73
N LEU A 34 -3.34 8.78 1.20
CA LEU A 34 -2.39 8.36 0.19
C LEU A 34 -2.52 9.14 -1.12
N GLY A 35 -3.75 9.41 -1.56
CA GLY A 35 -4.02 10.23 -2.74
C GLY A 35 -3.54 11.68 -2.57
N ASP A 36 -3.72 12.23 -1.37
CA ASP A 36 -3.40 13.64 -1.07
C ASP A 36 -1.93 13.88 -0.73
N LEU A 37 -1.29 12.95 -0.01
CA LEU A 37 0.02 13.17 0.63
C LEU A 37 1.14 12.26 0.11
N GLY A 38 0.79 11.11 -0.47
CA GLY A 38 1.73 10.02 -0.73
C GLY A 38 2.04 9.18 0.51
N ALA A 39 2.58 7.99 0.30
CA ALA A 39 2.68 6.95 1.33
C ALA A 39 3.70 7.26 2.43
N LEU A 40 4.82 7.87 2.08
CA LEU A 40 5.82 8.23 3.08
C LEU A 40 5.28 9.26 4.07
N GLU A 41 4.49 10.22 3.60
CA GLU A 41 3.91 11.25 4.47
C GLU A 41 2.76 10.70 5.30
N VAL A 42 2.00 9.74 4.79
CA VAL A 42 1.02 8.99 5.60
C VAL A 42 1.68 8.28 6.79
N LEU A 43 2.82 7.63 6.58
CA LEU A 43 3.56 7.00 7.69
C LEU A 43 4.04 8.03 8.72
N ARG A 44 4.55 9.19 8.27
CA ARG A 44 4.94 10.28 9.19
C ARG A 44 3.76 10.85 9.96
N LEU A 45 2.61 11.00 9.31
CA LEU A 45 1.39 11.50 9.94
C LEU A 45 0.85 10.53 11.00
N ALA A 46 1.02 9.23 10.79
CA ALA A 46 0.67 8.19 11.75
C ALA A 46 1.58 8.22 13.00
N GLU A 47 2.84 8.63 12.85
CA GLU A 47 3.82 8.70 13.94
C GLU A 47 3.74 9.98 14.79
N ARG A 48 2.99 10.98 14.35
CA ARG A 48 2.85 12.28 15.01
C ARG A 48 1.45 12.45 15.59
N ASP A 49 1.31 13.29 16.60
CA ASP A 49 0.02 13.66 17.20
C ASP A 49 -0.64 14.88 16.53
N ASP A 50 -0.39 15.05 15.23
CA ASP A 50 -0.92 16.18 14.46
C ASP A 50 -2.41 15.98 14.09
N ALA A 51 -3.11 17.05 13.72
CA ALA A 51 -4.47 16.92 13.18
C ALA A 51 -4.43 16.18 11.82
N VAL A 52 -5.36 15.24 11.62
CA VAL A 52 -5.53 14.54 10.33
C VAL A 52 -6.70 15.19 9.59
N THR A 53 -6.44 15.72 8.40
CA THR A 53 -7.46 16.40 7.60
C THR A 53 -8.66 15.49 7.33
N GLY A 54 -9.85 15.99 7.62
CA GLY A 54 -11.10 15.28 7.40
C GLY A 54 -11.40 14.16 8.41
N LEU A 55 -10.74 14.15 9.58
CA LEU A 55 -11.06 13.30 10.73
C LEU A 55 -11.30 14.14 11.98
N SER A 56 -12.16 13.65 12.88
CA SER A 56 -12.20 14.16 14.25
C SER A 56 -10.94 13.72 15.02
N ALA A 57 -10.66 14.35 16.17
CA ALA A 57 -9.54 13.93 17.02
C ALA A 57 -9.65 12.46 17.46
N VAL A 58 -10.88 12.00 17.74
CA VAL A 58 -11.14 10.60 18.12
C VAL A 58 -10.90 9.65 16.95
N ASP A 59 -11.41 9.97 15.76
CA ASP A 59 -11.22 9.13 14.58
C ASP A 59 -9.75 9.08 14.14
N ALA A 60 -9.02 10.20 14.29
CA ALA A 60 -7.58 10.24 14.05
C ALA A 60 -6.81 9.33 15.01
N GLN A 61 -7.23 9.26 16.27
CA GLN A 61 -6.64 8.35 17.25
C GLN A 61 -6.93 6.88 16.89
N VAL A 62 -8.16 6.56 16.49
CA VAL A 62 -8.53 5.21 16.04
C VAL A 62 -7.74 4.81 14.79
N TRP A 63 -7.60 5.72 13.83
CA TRP A 63 -6.80 5.49 12.63
C TRP A 63 -5.32 5.20 12.97
N ARG A 64 -4.73 5.99 13.88
CA ARG A 64 -3.35 5.78 14.36
C ARG A 64 -3.15 4.46 15.10
N ALA A 65 -4.16 3.99 15.83
CA ALA A 65 -4.07 2.75 16.60
C ALA A 65 -3.74 1.52 15.73
N GLN A 66 -4.01 1.57 14.41
CA GLN A 66 -3.61 0.52 13.47
C GLN A 66 -2.09 0.35 13.39
N PHE A 67 -1.32 1.41 13.63
CA PHE A 67 0.14 1.42 13.51
C PHE A 67 0.87 0.99 14.79
N GLU A 68 0.21 1.03 15.95
CA GLU A 68 0.84 0.84 17.28
C GLU A 68 1.51 -0.51 17.48
N ARG A 69 1.05 -1.56 16.79
CA ARG A 69 1.61 -2.93 16.90
C ARG A 69 2.71 -3.22 15.87
N SER A 70 3.07 -2.24 15.06
CA SER A 70 3.99 -2.42 13.95
C SER A 70 5.43 -2.27 14.41
N ASP A 71 6.22 -3.33 14.26
CA ASP A 71 7.66 -3.27 14.48
C ASP A 71 8.37 -2.98 13.16
N ALA A 72 8.99 -1.80 13.05
CA ALA A 72 9.59 -1.32 11.81
C ALA A 72 10.66 -2.27 11.26
N GLN A 73 11.49 -2.84 12.13
CA GLN A 73 12.56 -3.76 11.74
C GLN A 73 12.02 -5.10 11.25
N THR A 74 11.01 -5.65 11.93
CA THR A 74 10.33 -6.87 11.50
C THR A 74 9.67 -6.69 10.14
N LEU A 75 9.04 -5.54 9.89
CA LEU A 75 8.40 -5.26 8.60
C LEU A 75 9.42 -5.06 7.48
N GLU A 76 10.52 -4.35 7.74
CA GLU A 76 11.65 -4.24 6.80
C GLU A 76 12.18 -5.62 6.44
N GLN A 77 12.37 -6.51 7.42
CA GLN A 77 12.83 -7.88 7.16
C GLN A 77 11.84 -8.67 6.31
N ARG A 78 10.52 -8.51 6.52
CA ARG A 78 9.49 -9.13 5.68
C ARG A 78 9.54 -8.68 4.22
N ILE A 79 9.86 -7.41 3.98
CA ILE A 79 10.08 -6.90 2.61
C ILE A 79 11.25 -7.61 1.96
N VAL A 80 12.40 -7.66 2.65
CA VAL A 80 13.60 -8.34 2.16
C VAL A 80 13.33 -9.83 1.89
N ASP A 81 12.56 -10.49 2.75
CA ASP A 81 12.21 -11.90 2.59
C ASP A 81 11.27 -12.14 1.40
N ALA A 82 10.31 -11.23 1.16
CA ALA A 82 9.44 -11.28 -0.01
C ALA A 82 10.24 -11.12 -1.31
N GLU A 83 11.17 -10.17 -1.37
CA GLU A 83 12.06 -9.97 -2.52
C GLU A 83 12.93 -11.20 -2.78
N ARG A 84 13.53 -11.78 -1.72
CA ARG A 84 14.31 -13.03 -1.81
C ARG A 84 13.48 -14.22 -2.29
N ALA A 85 12.18 -14.23 -1.98
CA ALA A 85 11.24 -15.24 -2.46
C ALA A 85 10.77 -14.99 -3.91
N GLY A 86 11.28 -13.95 -4.59
CA GLY A 86 10.89 -13.59 -5.95
C GLY A 86 9.49 -12.99 -6.04
N ILE A 87 8.99 -12.40 -4.96
CA ILE A 87 7.72 -11.66 -4.93
C ILE A 87 8.04 -10.21 -5.33
N GLY A 88 7.50 -9.79 -6.47
CA GLY A 88 7.56 -8.40 -6.93
C GLY A 88 6.41 -7.57 -6.40
N THR A 89 6.43 -6.27 -6.66
CA THR A 89 5.32 -5.38 -6.33
C THR A 89 4.96 -4.44 -7.46
N LEU A 90 3.69 -4.07 -7.56
CA LEU A 90 3.20 -2.99 -8.40
C LEU A 90 2.52 -1.94 -7.53
N ILE A 91 2.76 -0.67 -7.83
CA ILE A 91 2.06 0.48 -7.22
C ILE A 91 1.32 1.26 -8.31
N PRO A 92 0.28 2.03 -7.94
CA PRO A 92 -0.38 2.94 -8.88
C PRO A 92 0.64 3.83 -9.61
N GLY A 93 0.51 3.90 -10.93
CA GLY A 93 1.45 4.61 -11.81
C GLY A 93 2.53 3.74 -12.45
N ASP A 94 2.73 2.50 -11.96
CA ASP A 94 3.57 1.53 -12.66
C ASP A 94 2.96 1.17 -14.03
N LYS A 95 3.82 0.94 -15.02
CA LYS A 95 3.38 0.58 -16.38
C LYS A 95 2.48 -0.67 -16.41
N GLU A 96 2.73 -1.61 -15.51
CA GLU A 96 2.00 -2.88 -15.44
C GLU A 96 0.84 -2.86 -14.44
N TRP A 97 0.55 -1.71 -13.83
CA TRP A 97 -0.58 -1.52 -12.94
C TRP A 97 -1.91 -1.72 -13.68
N PRO A 98 -2.86 -2.52 -13.15
CA PRO A 98 -4.21 -2.63 -13.69
C PRO A 98 -5.00 -1.32 -13.47
N SER A 99 -5.09 -0.47 -14.48
CA SER A 99 -5.80 0.82 -14.40
C SER A 99 -7.28 0.71 -14.00
N ALA A 100 -7.92 -0.45 -14.23
CA ALA A 100 -9.28 -0.71 -13.74
C ALA A 100 -9.39 -0.63 -12.21
N LEU A 101 -8.32 -0.88 -11.46
CA LEU A 101 -8.30 -0.71 -10.01
C LEU A 101 -8.36 0.77 -9.57
N ASP A 102 -8.07 1.71 -10.48
CA ASP A 102 -8.20 3.14 -10.19
C ASP A 102 -9.66 3.58 -10.03
N GLU A 103 -10.61 2.82 -10.57
CA GLU A 103 -12.05 3.06 -10.40
C GLU A 103 -12.52 2.87 -8.94
N LEU A 104 -11.71 2.23 -8.10
CA LEU A 104 -11.99 2.07 -6.67
C LEU A 104 -11.75 3.37 -5.88
N GLY A 105 -11.11 4.39 -6.46
CA GLY A 105 -10.85 5.66 -5.77
C GLY A 105 -10.05 5.47 -4.48
N ASP A 106 -10.55 6.01 -3.37
CA ASP A 106 -9.94 5.87 -2.03
C ASP A 106 -9.85 4.41 -1.55
N ARG A 107 -10.54 3.48 -2.22
CA ARG A 107 -10.53 2.05 -1.94
C ARG A 107 -9.51 1.28 -2.80
N ARG A 108 -8.75 1.98 -3.64
CA ARG A 108 -7.71 1.39 -4.49
C ARG A 108 -6.61 0.74 -3.63
N PRO A 109 -6.12 -0.48 -3.99
CA PRO A 109 -5.04 -1.12 -3.26
C PRO A 109 -3.79 -0.23 -3.16
N TYR A 110 -3.12 -0.25 -2.00
CA TYR A 110 -1.90 0.52 -1.79
C TYR A 110 -0.74 0.01 -2.66
N VAL A 111 -0.67 -1.31 -2.80
CA VAL A 111 0.31 -2.10 -3.55
C VAL A 111 -0.35 -3.42 -3.97
N LEU A 112 0.09 -3.98 -5.09
CA LEU A 112 -0.16 -5.39 -5.44
C LEU A 112 1.13 -6.17 -5.23
N TRP A 113 1.07 -7.23 -4.42
CA TRP A 113 2.13 -8.22 -4.32
C TRP A 113 1.97 -9.22 -5.47
N THR A 114 3.02 -9.43 -6.24
CA THR A 114 2.96 -10.15 -7.51
C THR A 114 3.97 -11.27 -7.56
N ARG A 115 3.63 -12.33 -8.30
CA ARG A 115 4.56 -13.41 -8.63
C ARG A 115 4.18 -13.97 -9.99
N GLY A 116 5.14 -14.02 -10.90
CA GLY A 116 4.91 -14.40 -12.30
C GLY A 116 4.86 -13.18 -13.24
N THR A 117 4.24 -13.34 -14.39
CA THR A 117 4.29 -12.36 -15.49
C THR A 117 3.27 -11.23 -15.29
N THR A 118 3.72 -10.11 -14.75
CA THR A 118 2.91 -8.92 -14.43
C THR A 118 2.31 -8.20 -15.64
N SER A 119 2.90 -8.33 -16.83
CA SER A 119 2.35 -7.73 -18.06
C SER A 119 0.92 -8.19 -18.41
N PHE A 120 0.44 -9.32 -17.89
CA PHE A 120 -0.96 -9.74 -18.05
C PHE A 120 -1.94 -8.91 -17.20
N LEU A 121 -1.48 -8.29 -16.12
CA LEU A 121 -2.31 -7.54 -15.18
C LEU A 121 -2.77 -6.20 -15.75
N ALA A 122 -1.99 -5.59 -16.64
CA ALA A 122 -2.33 -4.32 -17.28
C ALA A 122 -3.33 -4.44 -18.46
N ARG A 123 -3.72 -5.67 -18.82
CA ARG A 123 -4.62 -5.91 -19.95
C ARG A 123 -6.08 -5.74 -19.50
N PRO A 124 -6.96 -5.14 -20.33
CA PRO A 124 -8.38 -5.13 -20.04
C PRO A 124 -8.91 -6.55 -19.86
N LEU A 125 -9.76 -6.80 -18.86
CA LEU A 125 -10.33 -8.13 -18.60
C LEU A 125 -11.09 -8.71 -19.79
N ASN A 126 -11.56 -7.86 -20.71
CA ASN A 126 -12.26 -8.26 -21.92
C ASN A 126 -11.35 -8.84 -23.02
N ASP A 127 -10.02 -8.74 -22.88
CA ASP A 127 -9.03 -9.29 -23.82
C ASP A 127 -8.54 -10.71 -23.44
N LEU A 128 -9.16 -11.33 -22.43
CA LEU A 128 -8.96 -12.75 -22.17
C LEU A 128 -9.75 -13.54 -23.22
N ASP A 129 -9.13 -13.71 -24.39
CA ASP A 129 -9.56 -14.64 -25.44
C ASP A 129 -9.53 -16.08 -24.90
N TRP A 130 -10.55 -16.42 -24.12
CA TRP A 130 -10.78 -17.77 -23.63
C TRP A 130 -11.32 -18.57 -24.82
N GLN A 131 -10.41 -19.19 -25.58
CA GLN A 131 -10.77 -20.15 -26.61
C GLN A 131 -11.09 -21.48 -25.92
N PRO A 132 -12.36 -21.95 -25.93
CA PRO A 132 -12.67 -23.27 -25.43
C PRO A 132 -11.96 -24.30 -26.29
N ALA A 133 -11.22 -25.22 -25.66
CA ALA A 133 -10.73 -26.39 -26.36
C ALA A 133 -11.95 -27.20 -26.84
N LEU A 134 -12.06 -27.40 -28.16
CA LEU A 134 -12.98 -28.33 -28.80
C LEU A 134 -12.52 -29.78 -28.59
#